data_AF-A0A6J6JW66-F1
#
_entry.id   AF-A0A6J6JW66-F1
#
_cell.length_a   1.000
_cell.length_b   1.000
_cell.length_c   1.000
_cell.angle_alpha   90.00
_cell.angle_beta   90.00
_cell.angle_gamma   90.00
#
_symmetry.space_group_name_H-M   'P 1'
#
loop_
_entity.id
_entity.type
_entity.pdbx_description
1 polymer ?
#
loop_
_entity_poly.entity_id
_entity_poly.type
_entity_poly.pdbx_seq_one_letter_code
_entity_poly.pdbx_strand_id
1 'polypeptide(L)'
;MGVRLDPQDEYMHELGPETNFNESMYINCFDPVTQVGGWFRMGNRANEGYAEMTVCLYLPNGRVGFMFKRPSIENNDALDAGGLTWTIVKPFEELRIDFVGKVVVLDNPHEMADPKSAFANNPFSECEAHITFTGKGRPSMFGGEPDTPHETPGEEFAKGHYEQLVTAHGSLRVGNEEWLINGFGLRDHSWGPRYWQAPWYYRWLTANFGENLGFMASRVAKKDGPGTRGGFVWDNGQIHLCDDVQISTVTTGDENYHDVVTGVIRSSKSGKEWNFKGEVQNLIPLRNRRQDPDGNWLMTRISEGMTKWQITSGEHEGTTGFGMSEYLDQIIDDTPVGLAE
;
A
#
# COMPACT_ATOMS: atom_id res chain seq x y z
N MET A 1 -4.26 0.14 -24.76
CA MET A 1 -5.58 -0.19 -24.19
C MET A 1 -6.15 1.07 -23.59
N GLY A 2 -7.44 1.36 -23.79
CA GLY A 2 -8.10 2.42 -23.02
C GLY A 2 -8.37 1.94 -21.60
N VAL A 3 -8.50 2.90 -20.69
CA VAL A 3 -8.83 2.68 -19.28
C VAL A 3 -9.93 3.66 -18.91
N ARG A 4 -10.99 3.16 -18.28
CA ARG A 4 -12.11 3.94 -17.75
C ARG A 4 -11.89 4.19 -16.26
N LEU A 5 -12.10 5.42 -15.82
CA LEU A 5 -12.13 5.76 -14.40
C LEU A 5 -13.11 6.91 -14.20
N ASP A 6 -14.24 6.59 -13.59
CA ASP A 6 -15.39 7.46 -13.37
C ASP A 6 -15.61 7.70 -11.87
N PRO A 7 -16.20 8.84 -11.44
CA PRO A 7 -16.44 9.12 -10.03
C PRO A 7 -17.23 8.04 -9.27
N GLN A 8 -17.99 7.21 -9.98
CA GLN A 8 -18.71 6.08 -9.39
C GLN A 8 -17.78 4.97 -8.89
N ASP A 9 -16.60 4.83 -9.50
CA ASP A 9 -15.60 3.82 -9.14
C ASP A 9 -14.90 4.16 -7.80
N GLU A 10 -15.19 5.32 -7.19
CA GLU A 10 -14.79 5.65 -5.81
C GLU A 10 -15.64 4.95 -4.75
N TYR A 11 -16.85 4.57 -5.12
CA TYR A 11 -17.79 3.90 -4.24
C TYR A 11 -17.67 2.38 -4.40
N MET A 12 -18.57 1.68 -3.73
CA MET A 12 -18.61 0.23 -3.74
C MET A 12 -19.13 -0.32 -5.06
N HIS A 13 -18.52 -1.41 -5.52
CA HIS A 13 -18.93 -2.12 -6.71
C HIS A 13 -19.93 -3.23 -6.39
N GLU A 14 -20.82 -3.50 -7.35
CA GLU A 14 -21.75 -4.63 -7.24
C GLU A 14 -20.98 -5.95 -7.16
N LEU A 15 -21.44 -6.84 -6.28
CA LEU A 15 -20.86 -8.16 -6.12
C LEU A 15 -21.15 -9.02 -7.35
N GLY A 16 -20.08 -9.46 -8.00
CA GLY A 16 -20.13 -10.50 -9.01
C GLY A 16 -20.27 -11.90 -8.41
N PRO A 17 -20.41 -12.94 -9.25
CA PRO A 17 -20.52 -14.33 -8.82
C PRO A 17 -19.20 -14.92 -8.26
N GLU A 18 -18.09 -14.20 -8.39
CA GLU A 18 -16.76 -14.68 -8.00
C GLU A 18 -16.63 -14.72 -6.48
N THR A 19 -16.40 -15.90 -5.92
CA THR A 19 -16.28 -16.08 -4.47
C THR A 19 -15.15 -15.25 -3.87
N ASN A 20 -14.06 -15.08 -4.62
CA ASN A 20 -12.86 -14.35 -4.21
C ASN A 20 -12.89 -12.84 -4.51
N PHE A 21 -14.07 -12.27 -4.75
CA PHE A 21 -14.24 -10.83 -4.92
C PHE A 21 -13.65 -10.07 -3.72
N ASN A 22 -12.93 -8.98 -4.00
CA ASN A 22 -12.35 -8.11 -3.00
C ASN A 22 -12.54 -6.65 -3.40
N GLU A 23 -13.27 -5.89 -2.60
CA GLU A 23 -13.20 -4.42 -2.63
C GLU A 23 -12.11 -3.99 -1.66
N SER A 24 -10.99 -3.49 -2.16
CA SER A 24 -9.85 -3.10 -1.34
C SER A 24 -9.58 -1.61 -1.45
N MET A 25 -9.63 -0.92 -0.32
CA MET A 25 -9.12 0.43 -0.22
C MET A 25 -7.94 0.47 0.75
N TYR A 26 -6.84 1.06 0.29
CA TYR A 26 -5.60 1.27 1.01
C TYR A 26 -5.26 2.76 0.96
N ILE A 27 -4.78 3.29 2.08
CA ILE A 27 -4.23 4.65 2.11
C ILE A 27 -3.09 4.74 3.11
N ASN A 28 -2.02 5.44 2.73
CA ASN A 28 -0.95 5.80 3.65
C ASN A 28 -0.85 7.31 3.81
N CYS A 29 -0.22 7.77 4.89
CA CYS A 29 0.26 9.14 5.02
C CYS A 29 1.35 9.25 6.08
N PHE A 30 2.26 10.20 5.87
CA PHE A 30 3.33 10.53 6.81
C PHE A 30 3.46 12.03 6.98
N ASP A 31 3.54 12.47 8.24
CA ASP A 31 3.91 13.83 8.57
C ASP A 31 5.45 13.97 8.47
N PRO A 32 5.97 14.86 7.60
CA PRO A 32 7.41 14.96 7.36
C PRO A 32 8.19 15.60 8.52
N VAL A 33 7.50 16.29 9.45
CA VAL A 33 8.12 16.96 10.60
C VAL A 33 8.26 16.00 11.77
N THR A 34 7.16 15.33 12.13
CA THR A 34 7.15 14.40 13.26
C THR A 34 7.59 12.99 12.88
N GLN A 35 7.57 12.67 11.58
CA GLN A 35 7.84 11.33 11.03
C GLN A 35 6.90 10.26 11.60
N VAL A 36 5.69 10.69 12.00
CA VAL A 36 4.60 9.82 12.40
C VAL A 36 3.63 9.67 11.25
N GLY A 37 3.12 8.46 11.10
CA GLY A 37 2.21 8.14 10.02
C GLY A 37 1.85 6.67 10.02
N GLY A 38 1.26 6.22 8.93
CA GLY A 38 0.82 4.84 8.84
C GLY A 38 0.02 4.59 7.58
N TRP A 39 -0.50 3.37 7.51
CA TRP A 39 -1.42 2.95 6.48
C TRP A 39 -2.62 2.22 7.05
N PHE A 40 -3.73 2.36 6.33
CA PHE A 40 -5.04 1.86 6.69
C PHE A 40 -5.57 1.11 5.48
N ARG A 41 -6.06 -0.11 5.71
CA ARG A 41 -6.57 -0.95 4.63
C ARG A 41 -7.84 -1.64 5.06
N MET A 42 -8.84 -1.61 4.19
CA MET A 42 -10.05 -2.41 4.28
C MET A 42 -10.20 -3.22 3.01
N GLY A 43 -10.39 -4.54 3.14
CA GLY A 43 -10.71 -5.44 2.05
C GLY A 43 -12.03 -6.16 2.28
N ASN A 44 -13.14 -5.72 1.69
CA ASN A 44 -14.41 -6.44 1.79
C ASN A 44 -14.36 -7.71 0.93
N ARG A 45 -14.50 -8.87 1.56
CA ARG A 45 -14.67 -10.18 0.91
C ARG A 45 -16.10 -10.65 1.14
N ALA A 46 -17.05 -9.83 0.68
CA ALA A 46 -18.46 -9.97 1.05
C ALA A 46 -19.07 -11.32 0.61
N ASN A 47 -18.65 -11.86 -0.55
CA ASN A 47 -19.05 -13.20 -0.98
C ASN A 47 -18.54 -14.33 -0.06
N GLU A 48 -17.52 -14.07 0.77
CA GLU A 48 -17.03 -14.97 1.81
C GLU A 48 -17.52 -14.59 3.23
N GLY A 49 -18.28 -13.49 3.36
CA GLY A 49 -18.91 -13.06 4.62
C GLY A 49 -17.98 -12.37 5.63
N TYR A 50 -16.82 -11.85 5.20
CA TYR A 50 -15.91 -11.11 6.09
C TYR A 50 -15.19 -9.96 5.38
N ALA A 51 -14.68 -9.00 6.16
CA ALA A 51 -13.71 -8.02 5.70
C ALA A 51 -12.32 -8.35 6.24
N GLU A 52 -11.27 -7.80 5.64
CA GLU A 52 -9.91 -7.80 6.16
C GLU A 52 -9.50 -6.37 6.48
N MET A 53 -9.50 -6.02 7.77
CA MET A 53 -9.15 -4.69 8.25
C MET A 53 -7.73 -4.70 8.78
N THR A 54 -6.91 -3.74 8.33
CA THR A 54 -5.55 -3.53 8.84
C THR A 54 -5.28 -2.07 9.14
N VAL A 55 -4.62 -1.82 10.28
CA VAL A 55 -4.04 -0.53 10.64
C VAL A 55 -2.59 -0.76 11.04
N CYS A 56 -1.67 -0.01 10.43
CA CYS A 56 -0.25 -0.04 10.76
C CYS A 56 0.26 1.39 10.91
N LEU A 57 0.82 1.69 12.07
CA LEU A 57 1.25 3.03 12.47
C LEU A 57 2.74 2.99 12.78
N TYR A 58 3.51 3.81 12.08
CA TYR A 58 4.92 4.01 12.36
C TYR A 58 5.04 5.15 13.37
N LEU A 59 5.59 4.81 14.54
CA LEU A 59 5.65 5.67 15.71
C LEU A 59 7.11 6.07 16.00
N PRO A 60 7.34 7.11 16.82
CA PRO A 60 8.69 7.52 17.17
C PRO A 60 9.52 6.39 17.81
N ASN A 61 10.83 6.45 17.61
CA ASN A 61 11.83 5.50 18.11
C ASN A 61 11.74 4.09 17.50
N GLY A 62 11.22 3.95 16.28
CA GLY A 62 11.16 2.66 15.59
C GLY A 62 10.02 1.75 16.05
N ARG A 63 9.12 2.24 16.91
CA ARG A 63 7.94 1.48 17.33
C ARG A 63 6.91 1.37 16.20
N VAL A 64 6.14 0.28 16.19
CA VAL A 64 4.97 0.13 15.31
C VAL A 64 3.72 -0.21 16.12
N GLY A 65 2.63 0.52 15.87
CA GLY A 65 1.30 0.11 16.28
C GLY A 65 0.64 -0.70 15.16
N PHE A 66 0.27 -1.96 15.39
CA PHE A 66 -0.32 -2.81 14.37
C PHE A 66 -1.65 -3.42 14.82
N MET A 67 -2.61 -3.55 13.91
CA MET A 67 -3.83 -4.33 14.12
C MET A 67 -4.29 -4.97 12.82
N PHE A 68 -4.66 -6.24 12.89
CA PHE A 68 -5.35 -6.96 11.82
C PHE A 68 -6.61 -7.61 12.39
N LYS A 69 -7.74 -7.47 11.69
CA LYS A 69 -8.99 -8.17 12.04
C LYS A 69 -9.66 -8.75 10.80
N ARG A 70 -10.43 -9.83 11.03
CA ARG A 70 -11.38 -10.39 10.08
C ARG A 70 -12.83 -10.26 10.58
N PRO A 71 -13.39 -9.04 10.67
CA PRO A 71 -14.78 -8.87 11.09
C PRO A 71 -15.74 -9.50 10.07
N SER A 72 -16.85 -10.06 10.54
CA SER A 72 -17.93 -10.52 9.67
C SER A 72 -18.65 -9.33 9.02
N ILE A 73 -19.04 -9.48 7.75
CA ILE A 73 -19.87 -8.53 6.99
C ILE A 73 -20.90 -9.32 6.19
N GLU A 74 -22.03 -8.69 5.85
CA GLU A 74 -23.13 -9.34 5.11
C GLU A 74 -23.24 -8.86 3.66
N ASN A 75 -22.61 -7.72 3.32
CA ASN A 75 -22.74 -7.05 2.03
C ASN A 75 -21.47 -6.26 1.68
N ASN A 76 -21.50 -5.55 0.55
CA ASN A 76 -20.45 -4.64 0.09
C ASN A 76 -20.94 -3.18 0.08
N ASP A 77 -21.86 -2.78 0.97
CA ASP A 77 -22.52 -1.47 0.87
C ASP A 77 -21.64 -0.32 1.39
N ALA A 78 -20.65 -0.63 2.24
CA ALA A 78 -19.70 0.33 2.79
C ALA A 78 -18.37 -0.32 3.21
N LEU A 79 -17.33 0.49 3.34
CA LEU A 79 -16.06 0.13 3.98
C LEU A 79 -16.10 0.56 5.45
N ASP A 80 -16.86 -0.18 6.25
CA ASP A 80 -17.07 0.09 7.68
C ASP A 80 -17.04 -1.21 8.49
N ALA A 81 -15.87 -1.56 9.01
CA ALA A 81 -15.70 -2.81 9.74
C ALA A 81 -14.50 -2.78 10.70
N GLY A 82 -14.53 -3.58 11.76
CA GLY A 82 -13.38 -3.77 12.64
C GLY A 82 -12.95 -2.54 13.44
N GLY A 83 -13.73 -1.46 13.40
CA GLY A 83 -13.44 -0.15 13.99
C GLY A 83 -12.86 0.87 13.01
N LEU A 84 -12.67 0.52 11.73
CA LEU A 84 -12.22 1.42 10.66
C LEU A 84 -13.38 1.71 9.72
N THR A 85 -13.72 2.98 9.58
CA THR A 85 -14.76 3.49 8.68
C THR A 85 -14.11 4.39 7.63
N TRP A 86 -14.48 4.21 6.37
CA TRP A 86 -14.11 5.11 5.28
C TRP A 86 -15.33 5.92 4.84
N THR A 87 -15.15 7.23 4.69
CA THR A 87 -16.18 8.13 4.19
C THR A 87 -15.69 8.83 2.94
N ILE A 88 -16.31 8.54 1.80
CA ILE A 88 -16.11 9.32 0.57
C ILE A 88 -16.94 10.60 0.68
N VAL A 89 -16.28 11.75 0.76
CA VAL A 89 -16.95 13.06 0.88
C VAL A 89 -17.21 13.66 -0.50
N LYS A 90 -16.18 13.63 -1.35
CA LYS A 90 -16.25 14.05 -2.75
C LYS A 90 -15.32 13.15 -3.57
N PRO A 91 -15.85 12.35 -4.51
CA PRO A 91 -15.02 11.45 -5.30
C PRO A 91 -13.82 12.12 -5.92
N PHE A 92 -12.67 11.42 -5.90
CA PHE A 92 -11.37 11.89 -6.39
C PHE A 92 -10.76 13.12 -5.68
N GLU A 93 -11.46 13.72 -4.72
CA GLU A 93 -11.07 15.00 -4.12
C GLU A 93 -10.99 14.95 -2.59
N GLU A 94 -11.97 14.38 -1.89
CA GLU A 94 -11.96 14.32 -0.42
C GLU A 94 -12.53 13.00 0.09
N LEU A 95 -11.77 12.33 0.95
CA LEU A 95 -12.24 11.21 1.76
C LEU A 95 -11.74 11.33 3.20
N ARG A 96 -12.33 10.54 4.09
CA ARG A 96 -11.92 10.48 5.50
C ARG A 96 -11.81 9.04 5.94
N ILE A 97 -10.93 8.82 6.90
CA ILE A 97 -10.95 7.61 7.72
C ILE A 97 -11.24 8.01 9.16
N ASP A 98 -11.99 7.14 9.83
CA ASP A 98 -12.19 7.16 11.26
C ASP A 98 -11.86 5.76 11.78
N PHE A 99 -10.83 5.65 12.61
CA PHE A 99 -10.47 4.43 13.30
C PHE A 99 -10.63 4.62 14.81
N VAL A 100 -11.36 3.73 15.46
CA VAL A 100 -11.41 3.63 16.93
C VAL A 100 -11.24 2.16 17.31
N GLY A 101 -10.17 1.85 18.04
CA GLY A 101 -9.88 0.48 18.41
C GLY A 101 -8.62 0.33 19.24
N LYS A 102 -7.93 -0.80 19.06
CA LYS A 102 -6.67 -1.11 19.72
C LYS A 102 -5.63 -1.49 18.69
N VAL A 103 -4.38 -1.21 18.99
CA VAL A 103 -3.21 -1.71 18.28
C VAL A 103 -2.31 -2.45 19.25
N VAL A 104 -1.67 -3.53 18.81
CA VAL A 104 -0.50 -4.07 19.50
C VAL A 104 0.68 -3.14 19.21
N VAL A 105 1.42 -2.75 20.24
CA VAL A 105 2.58 -1.85 20.11
C VAL A 105 3.85 -2.67 20.21
N LEU A 106 4.63 -2.67 19.13
CA LEU A 106 5.89 -3.39 19.03
C LEU A 106 7.05 -2.40 19.16
N ASP A 107 7.93 -2.62 20.12
CA ASP A 107 9.23 -1.94 20.18
C ASP A 107 10.21 -2.51 19.13
N ASN A 108 10.05 -3.79 18.78
CA ASN A 108 10.74 -4.45 17.67
C ASN A 108 9.71 -4.98 16.65
N PRO A 109 9.42 -4.24 15.58
CA PRO A 109 8.41 -4.64 14.60
C PRO A 109 8.71 -5.96 13.87
N HIS A 110 9.98 -6.38 13.81
CA HIS A 110 10.36 -7.66 13.20
C HIS A 110 9.76 -8.89 13.90
N GLU A 111 9.32 -8.75 15.16
CA GLU A 111 8.56 -9.81 15.86
C GLU A 111 7.30 -10.24 15.11
N MET A 112 6.73 -9.37 14.26
CA MET A 112 5.55 -9.67 13.46
C MET A 112 5.78 -10.78 12.40
N ALA A 113 7.02 -11.21 12.17
CA ALA A 113 7.31 -12.41 11.38
C ALA A 113 6.65 -13.67 11.97
N ASP A 114 6.45 -13.70 13.30
CA ASP A 114 5.53 -14.60 13.99
C ASP A 114 4.38 -13.82 14.67
N PRO A 115 3.27 -13.56 13.96
CA PRO A 115 2.14 -12.81 14.48
C PRO A 115 1.56 -13.41 15.77
N LYS A 116 1.62 -14.74 15.95
CA LYS A 116 1.08 -15.36 17.16
C LYS A 116 1.87 -14.94 18.39
N SER A 117 3.20 -14.96 18.30
CA SER A 117 4.09 -14.50 19.36
C SER A 117 3.98 -12.99 19.56
N ALA A 118 4.02 -12.22 18.48
CA ALA A 118 3.94 -10.76 18.51
C ALA A 118 2.69 -10.26 19.26
N PHE A 119 1.50 -10.75 18.90
CA PHE A 119 0.24 -10.37 19.56
C PHE A 119 0.14 -10.88 21.01
N ALA A 120 0.79 -11.99 21.36
CA ALA A 120 0.72 -12.55 22.71
C ALA A 120 1.65 -11.86 23.70
N ASN A 121 2.81 -11.38 23.23
CA ASN A 121 3.91 -10.94 24.08
C ASN A 121 4.10 -9.42 24.11
N ASN A 122 3.38 -8.66 23.29
CA ASN A 122 3.45 -7.20 23.24
C ASN A 122 2.18 -6.54 23.82
N PRO A 123 2.29 -5.34 24.39
CA PRO A 123 1.16 -4.64 24.97
C PRO A 123 0.20 -4.09 23.90
N PHE A 124 -1.07 -3.97 24.27
CA PHE A 124 -2.06 -3.26 23.45
C PHE A 124 -2.29 -1.86 24.00
N SER A 125 -2.49 -0.90 23.11
CA SER A 125 -2.92 0.45 23.44
C SER A 125 -4.23 0.79 22.73
N GLU A 126 -5.09 1.59 23.39
CA GLU A 126 -6.22 2.23 22.71
C GLU A 126 -5.68 3.12 21.59
N CYS A 127 -6.36 3.17 20.47
CA CYS A 127 -5.93 3.86 19.27
C CYS A 127 -7.11 4.56 18.60
N GLU A 128 -6.88 5.81 18.21
CA GLU A 128 -7.81 6.60 17.41
C GLU A 128 -7.07 7.25 16.26
N ALA A 129 -7.64 7.21 15.05
CA ALA A 129 -7.14 7.95 13.91
C ALA A 129 -8.31 8.61 13.19
N HIS A 130 -8.26 9.94 13.06
CA HIS A 130 -9.30 10.73 12.42
C HIS A 130 -8.63 11.62 11.39
N ILE A 131 -8.59 11.18 10.13
CA ILE A 131 -7.75 11.79 9.10
C ILE A 131 -8.58 12.06 7.87
N THR A 132 -8.54 13.32 7.41
CA THR A 132 -9.08 13.76 6.12
C THR A 132 -7.96 13.74 5.09
N PHE A 133 -8.26 13.16 3.93
CA PHE A 133 -7.36 13.09 2.80
C PHE A 133 -7.92 13.89 1.63
N THR A 134 -7.06 14.67 0.99
CA THR A 134 -7.44 15.52 -0.15
C THR A 134 -6.59 15.20 -1.37
N GLY A 135 -7.24 14.78 -2.45
CA GLY A 135 -6.67 14.55 -3.77
C GLY A 135 -6.87 15.75 -4.70
N LYS A 136 -6.19 15.77 -5.85
CA LYS A 136 -6.26 16.85 -6.86
C LYS A 136 -7.24 16.54 -8.00
N GLY A 137 -8.25 15.70 -7.74
CA GLY A 137 -9.24 15.28 -8.73
C GLY A 137 -8.68 14.35 -9.82
N ARG A 138 -9.56 14.00 -10.77
CA ARG A 138 -9.31 13.04 -11.86
C ARG A 138 -7.98 13.22 -12.64
N PRO A 139 -7.49 14.45 -12.93
CA PRO A 139 -6.22 14.63 -13.64
C PRO A 139 -4.96 14.17 -12.88
N SER A 140 -5.06 13.97 -11.56
CA SER A 140 -3.95 13.51 -10.71
C SER A 140 -3.94 12.00 -10.46
N MET A 141 -4.84 11.26 -11.13
CA MET A 141 -5.04 9.83 -10.87
C MET A 141 -4.39 8.97 -11.94
N PHE A 142 -3.87 7.84 -11.49
CA PHE A 142 -3.33 6.76 -12.29
C PHE A 142 -4.26 5.54 -12.22
N GLY A 143 -4.39 4.79 -13.32
CA GLY A 143 -5.20 3.57 -13.36
C GLY A 143 -6.68 3.80 -13.74
N GLY A 144 -7.46 2.74 -13.50
CA GLY A 144 -8.88 2.57 -13.76
C GLY A 144 -9.18 1.11 -14.16
N GLU A 145 -10.36 0.89 -14.72
CA GLU A 145 -10.78 -0.39 -15.30
C GLU A 145 -10.37 -0.45 -16.79
N PRO A 146 -9.63 -1.48 -17.23
CA PRO A 146 -9.27 -1.63 -18.64
C PRO A 146 -10.49 -1.98 -19.49
N ASP A 147 -10.58 -1.41 -20.71
CA ASP A 147 -11.69 -1.67 -21.64
C ASP A 147 -11.84 -3.15 -22.04
N THR A 148 -10.78 -3.94 -21.86
CA THR A 148 -10.76 -5.37 -22.14
C THR A 148 -10.11 -6.08 -20.96
N PRO A 149 -10.73 -7.11 -20.36
CA PRO A 149 -10.08 -7.89 -19.31
C PRO A 149 -8.77 -8.50 -19.81
N HIS A 150 -7.73 -8.47 -18.97
CA HIS A 150 -6.39 -8.99 -19.32
C HIS A 150 -5.95 -10.18 -18.47
N GLU A 151 -6.66 -10.47 -17.38
CA GLU A 151 -6.29 -11.50 -16.43
C GLU A 151 -6.79 -12.88 -16.90
N THR A 152 -5.92 -13.88 -16.76
CA THR A 152 -6.27 -15.28 -17.00
C THR A 152 -6.88 -15.87 -15.74
N PRO A 153 -7.84 -16.81 -15.81
CA PRO A 153 -8.38 -17.46 -14.61
C PRO A 153 -7.28 -18.04 -13.71
N GLY A 154 -7.28 -17.68 -12.42
CA GLY A 154 -6.26 -18.05 -11.44
C GLY A 154 -5.10 -17.05 -11.27
N GLU A 155 -4.98 -16.05 -12.15
CA GLU A 155 -4.01 -14.94 -12.05
C GLU A 155 -4.68 -13.61 -11.65
N GLU A 156 -5.89 -13.65 -11.10
CA GLU A 156 -6.66 -12.43 -10.84
C GLU A 156 -6.05 -11.60 -9.69
N PHE A 157 -5.76 -10.33 -9.99
CA PHE A 157 -5.21 -9.37 -9.05
C PHE A 157 -6.20 -8.23 -8.78
N ALA A 158 -6.81 -7.67 -9.83
CA ALA A 158 -7.95 -6.77 -9.75
C ALA A 158 -8.63 -6.60 -11.12
N LYS A 159 -9.97 -6.45 -11.13
CA LYS A 159 -10.72 -6.05 -12.33
C LYS A 159 -10.42 -4.60 -12.71
N GLY A 160 -10.37 -3.72 -11.72
CA GLY A 160 -9.97 -2.32 -11.87
C GLY A 160 -9.22 -1.85 -10.63
N HIS A 161 -8.35 -0.87 -10.81
CA HIS A 161 -7.69 -0.20 -9.70
C HIS A 161 -7.27 1.21 -10.09
N TYR A 162 -7.25 2.14 -9.14
CA TYR A 162 -6.63 3.43 -9.35
C TYR A 162 -5.78 3.82 -8.15
N GLU A 163 -4.85 4.75 -8.40
CA GLU A 163 -4.00 5.33 -7.39
C GLU A 163 -3.95 6.85 -7.50
N GLN A 164 -3.75 7.52 -6.37
CA GLN A 164 -3.67 8.98 -6.29
C GLN A 164 -2.82 9.43 -5.11
N LEU A 165 -1.91 10.38 -5.34
CA LEU A 165 -1.22 11.07 -4.25
C LEU A 165 -2.19 12.02 -3.55
N VAL A 166 -2.08 12.09 -2.22
CA VAL A 166 -3.00 12.83 -1.36
C VAL A 166 -2.25 13.64 -0.32
N THR A 167 -2.85 14.75 0.10
CA THR A 167 -2.52 15.42 1.35
C THR A 167 -3.37 14.85 2.48
N ALA A 168 -2.86 14.86 3.72
CA ALA A 168 -3.52 14.27 4.88
C ALA A 168 -3.49 15.24 6.06
N HIS A 169 -4.65 15.49 6.66
CA HIS A 169 -4.80 16.35 7.83
C HIS A 169 -5.70 15.70 8.87
N GLY A 170 -5.26 15.66 10.13
CA GLY A 170 -6.06 15.01 11.18
C GLY A 170 -5.30 14.78 12.47
N SER A 171 -5.78 13.83 13.25
CA SER A 171 -5.13 13.38 14.48
C SER A 171 -4.91 11.86 14.50
N LEU A 172 -3.84 11.46 15.16
CA LEU A 172 -3.52 10.08 15.49
C LEU A 172 -3.20 10.00 16.98
N ARG A 173 -3.84 9.09 17.69
CA ARG A 173 -3.62 8.86 19.12
C ARG A 173 -3.36 7.38 19.39
N VAL A 174 -2.31 7.09 20.14
CA VAL A 174 -1.98 5.73 20.63
C VAL A 174 -1.68 5.81 22.12
N GLY A 175 -2.54 5.20 22.94
CA GLY A 175 -2.50 5.34 24.39
C GLY A 175 -2.66 6.80 24.81
N ASN A 176 -1.63 7.33 25.47
CA ASN A 176 -1.57 8.73 25.94
C ASN A 176 -0.80 9.65 24.98
N GLU A 177 -0.24 9.11 23.90
CA GLU A 177 0.51 9.88 22.90
C GLU A 177 -0.44 10.31 21.78
N GLU A 178 -0.39 11.57 21.39
CA GLU A 178 -1.21 12.15 20.32
C GLU A 178 -0.36 13.01 19.40
N TRP A 179 -0.63 12.88 18.09
CA TRP A 179 0.02 13.62 17.03
C TRP A 179 -1.03 14.25 16.12
N LEU A 180 -0.78 15.50 15.72
CA LEU A 180 -1.45 16.06 14.56
C LEU A 180 -0.72 15.56 13.31
N ILE A 181 -1.50 15.15 12.33
CA ILE A 181 -0.99 14.77 11.01
C ILE A 181 -1.16 15.98 10.09
N ASN A 182 -0.05 16.47 9.54
CA ASN A 182 -0.01 17.38 8.40
C ASN A 182 0.96 16.78 7.38
N GLY A 183 0.45 15.82 6.61
CA GLY A 183 1.27 14.89 5.87
C GLY A 183 0.85 14.70 4.42
N PHE A 184 1.55 13.78 3.79
CA PHE A 184 1.32 13.39 2.41
C PHE A 184 1.34 11.88 2.30
N GLY A 185 0.69 11.34 1.28
CA GLY A 185 0.57 9.91 1.10
C GLY A 185 0.00 9.51 -0.24
N LEU A 186 -0.42 8.26 -0.33
CA LEU A 186 -1.04 7.70 -1.52
C LEU A 186 -2.22 6.83 -1.11
N ARG A 187 -3.29 6.90 -1.91
CA ARG A 187 -4.41 5.97 -1.84
C ARG A 187 -4.43 5.06 -3.05
N ASP A 188 -4.83 3.81 -2.83
CA ASP A 188 -5.08 2.78 -3.83
C ASP A 188 -6.48 2.21 -3.55
N HIS A 189 -7.31 2.17 -4.59
CA HIS A 189 -8.60 1.50 -4.54
C HIS A 189 -8.66 0.52 -5.70
N SER A 190 -8.93 -0.74 -5.37
CA SER A 190 -9.03 -1.85 -6.31
C SER A 190 -10.26 -2.70 -6.04
N TRP A 191 -10.83 -3.27 -7.10
CA TRP A 191 -12.04 -4.08 -7.03
C TRP A 191 -11.97 -5.27 -7.98
N GLY A 192 -12.69 -6.34 -7.64
CA GLY A 192 -12.79 -7.55 -8.44
C GLY A 192 -12.15 -8.78 -7.78
N PRO A 193 -12.07 -9.90 -8.52
CA PRO A 193 -11.48 -11.14 -8.02
C PRO A 193 -10.00 -10.95 -7.67
N ARG A 194 -9.55 -11.51 -6.54
CA ARG A 194 -8.16 -11.34 -6.08
C ARG A 194 -7.57 -12.57 -5.44
N TYR A 195 -6.35 -12.91 -5.86
CA TYR A 195 -5.45 -13.84 -5.18
C TYR A 195 -4.11 -13.18 -4.85
N TRP A 196 -3.72 -13.19 -3.58
CA TRP A 196 -2.43 -12.67 -3.11
C TRP A 196 -1.21 -13.36 -3.73
N GLN A 197 -1.40 -14.59 -4.22
CA GLN A 197 -0.36 -15.41 -4.85
C GLN A 197 -0.23 -15.17 -6.37
N ALA A 198 -1.05 -14.29 -6.98
CA ALA A 198 -0.98 -14.04 -8.42
C ALA A 198 0.36 -13.42 -8.86
N PRO A 199 0.93 -12.42 -8.15
CA PRO A 199 2.29 -11.97 -8.40
C PRO A 199 3.33 -12.98 -7.91
N TRP A 200 4.39 -13.18 -8.69
CA TRP A 200 5.57 -13.94 -8.22
C TRP A 200 6.33 -13.16 -7.14
N TYR A 201 6.52 -11.87 -7.41
CA TYR A 201 6.88 -10.86 -6.42
C TYR A 201 6.41 -9.50 -6.92
N TYR A 202 6.30 -8.52 -6.02
CA TYR A 202 6.28 -7.13 -6.44
C TYR A 202 7.10 -6.23 -5.54
N ARG A 203 7.45 -5.07 -6.10
CA ARG A 203 7.98 -3.90 -5.40
C ARG A 203 7.01 -2.77 -5.69
N TRP A 204 6.39 -2.22 -4.67
CA TRP A 204 5.48 -1.09 -4.79
C TRP A 204 5.99 0.03 -3.88
N LEU A 205 6.38 1.13 -4.49
CA LEU A 205 7.08 2.23 -3.84
C LEU A 205 6.24 3.49 -3.98
N THR A 206 5.97 4.18 -2.87
CA THR A 206 5.29 5.46 -2.86
C THR A 206 6.17 6.50 -2.20
N ALA A 207 6.21 7.71 -2.76
CA ALA A 207 6.97 8.81 -2.19
C ALA A 207 6.25 10.14 -2.39
N ASN A 208 6.29 10.99 -1.36
CA ASN A 208 5.80 12.35 -1.40
C ASN A 208 6.89 13.31 -0.90
N PHE A 209 7.22 14.31 -1.71
CA PHE A 209 8.24 15.33 -1.45
C PHE A 209 7.57 16.70 -1.22
N GLY A 210 6.46 16.69 -0.48
CA GLY A 210 5.53 17.81 -0.38
C GLY A 210 4.35 17.69 -1.35
N GLU A 211 3.63 18.79 -1.55
CA GLU A 211 2.38 18.81 -2.32
C GLU A 211 2.57 18.70 -3.83
N ASN A 212 3.73 19.12 -4.33
CA ASN A 212 3.96 19.34 -5.76
C ASN A 212 4.82 18.27 -6.42
N LEU A 213 5.37 17.33 -5.66
CA LEU A 213 6.24 16.29 -6.18
C LEU A 213 6.00 14.98 -5.43
N GLY A 214 5.80 13.90 -6.17
CA GLY A 214 5.67 12.56 -5.61
C GLY A 214 5.58 11.51 -6.70
N PHE A 215 5.69 10.24 -6.33
CA PHE A 215 5.58 9.15 -7.28
C PHE A 215 4.93 7.91 -6.68
N MET A 216 4.39 7.08 -7.56
CA MET A 216 4.32 5.64 -7.36
C MET A 216 5.19 4.96 -8.41
N ALA A 217 5.99 3.99 -7.97
CA ALA A 217 6.76 3.10 -8.82
C ALA A 217 6.44 1.66 -8.45
N SER A 218 6.13 0.86 -9.47
CA SER A 218 5.81 -0.55 -9.30
C SER A 218 6.61 -1.43 -10.24
N ARG A 219 7.01 -2.59 -9.72
CA ARG A 219 7.57 -3.72 -10.44
C ARG A 219 6.80 -4.95 -10.01
N VAL A 220 6.00 -5.53 -10.91
CA VAL A 220 5.23 -6.76 -10.65
C VAL A 220 5.77 -7.85 -11.55
N ALA A 221 6.36 -8.90 -10.96
CA ALA A 221 6.89 -10.02 -11.71
C ALA A 221 5.86 -11.15 -11.83
N LYS A 222 5.88 -11.84 -12.97
CA LYS A 222 5.20 -13.12 -13.17
C LYS A 222 6.21 -14.25 -13.07
N LYS A 223 5.75 -15.44 -12.65
CA LYS A 223 6.63 -16.60 -12.49
C LYS A 223 7.33 -16.98 -13.80
N ASP A 224 6.56 -16.98 -14.89
CA ASP A 224 7.00 -17.44 -16.22
C ASP A 224 7.12 -16.29 -17.24
N GLY A 225 7.51 -15.08 -16.83
CA GLY A 225 7.66 -13.97 -17.78
C GLY A 225 8.14 -12.65 -17.18
N PRO A 226 8.32 -11.62 -18.02
CA PRO A 226 8.90 -10.36 -17.58
C PRO A 226 7.99 -9.58 -16.62
N GLY A 227 6.68 -9.85 -16.56
CA GLY A 227 5.75 -9.07 -15.73
C GLY A 227 5.59 -7.61 -16.20
N THR A 228 5.24 -6.71 -15.29
CA THR A 228 5.08 -5.27 -15.57
C THR A 228 6.01 -4.41 -14.72
N ARG A 229 6.33 -3.22 -15.21
CA ARG A 229 7.03 -2.16 -14.49
C ARG A 229 6.53 -0.82 -14.98
N GLY A 230 6.44 0.16 -14.09
CA GLY A 230 5.92 1.47 -14.42
C GLY A 230 5.34 2.18 -13.20
N GLY A 231 4.53 3.19 -13.46
CA GLY A 231 3.85 3.97 -12.42
C GLY A 231 3.61 5.39 -12.89
N PHE A 232 3.74 6.35 -11.99
CA PHE A 232 3.61 7.76 -12.34
C PHE A 232 4.45 8.66 -11.43
N VAL A 233 4.80 9.83 -11.96
CA VAL A 233 5.36 10.94 -11.19
C VAL A 233 4.39 12.11 -11.28
N TRP A 234 4.01 12.67 -10.14
CA TRP A 234 3.38 13.99 -10.05
C TRP A 234 4.46 15.05 -9.94
N ASP A 235 4.44 16.04 -10.82
CA ASP A 235 5.42 17.12 -10.88
C ASP A 235 4.69 18.43 -11.22
N ASN A 236 4.57 19.31 -10.22
CA ASN A 236 4.05 20.67 -10.34
C ASN A 236 2.69 20.78 -11.08
N GLY A 237 1.70 20.00 -10.65
CA GLY A 237 0.36 20.04 -11.25
C GLY A 237 0.17 19.13 -12.46
N GLN A 238 1.22 18.41 -12.88
CA GLN A 238 1.19 17.49 -14.02
C GLN A 238 1.51 16.06 -13.59
N ILE A 239 0.70 15.11 -14.06
CA ILE A 239 1.03 13.69 -13.97
C ILE A 239 1.85 13.25 -15.20
N HIS A 240 2.97 12.59 -14.93
CA HIS A 240 3.83 11.93 -15.90
C HIS A 240 3.64 10.42 -15.77
N LEU A 241 2.94 9.81 -16.74
CA LEU A 241 2.84 8.36 -16.82
C LEU A 241 4.20 7.78 -17.17
N CYS A 242 4.64 6.78 -16.40
CA CYS A 242 5.96 6.20 -16.48
C CYS A 242 5.87 4.74 -16.93
N ASP A 243 6.58 4.44 -18.00
CA ASP A 243 6.56 3.14 -18.70
C ASP A 243 7.80 2.29 -18.41
N ASP A 244 8.76 2.82 -17.64
CA ASP A 244 9.91 2.06 -17.14
C ASP A 244 10.25 2.47 -15.70
N VAL A 245 10.60 1.46 -14.90
CA VAL A 245 11.13 1.60 -13.56
C VAL A 245 12.24 0.56 -13.39
N GLN A 246 13.39 0.98 -12.89
CA GLN A 246 14.47 0.09 -12.46
C GLN A 246 14.69 0.29 -10.97
N ILE A 247 14.79 -0.82 -10.24
CA ILE A 247 14.95 -0.85 -8.79
C ILE A 247 16.19 -1.68 -8.50
N SER A 248 16.94 -1.30 -7.48
CA SER A 248 18.01 -2.10 -6.91
C SER A 248 17.95 -1.99 -5.39
N THR A 249 18.08 -3.13 -4.73
CA THR A 249 17.86 -3.25 -3.29
C THR A 249 19.13 -3.69 -2.57
N VAL A 250 19.49 -2.99 -1.50
CA VAL A 250 20.37 -3.52 -0.46
C VAL A 250 19.50 -4.11 0.63
N THR A 251 19.77 -5.36 1.01
CA THR A 251 19.03 -6.07 2.06
C THR A 251 19.81 -6.13 3.38
N THR A 252 19.10 -6.39 4.47
CA THR A 252 19.64 -6.56 5.81
C THR A 252 19.02 -7.78 6.51
N GLY A 253 19.72 -8.29 7.53
CA GLY A 253 19.34 -9.48 8.28
C GLY A 253 19.43 -10.79 7.50
N ASP A 254 19.28 -11.90 8.21
CA ASP A 254 19.31 -13.24 7.61
C ASP A 254 18.07 -13.47 6.72
N GLU A 255 16.97 -12.80 7.02
CA GLU A 255 15.72 -12.84 6.27
C GLU A 255 15.74 -12.00 4.99
N ASN A 256 16.79 -11.21 4.74
CA ASN A 256 16.94 -10.34 3.57
C ASN A 256 15.76 -9.35 3.41
N TYR A 257 15.48 -8.57 4.46
CA TYR A 257 14.55 -7.44 4.35
C TYR A 257 15.20 -6.27 3.62
N HIS A 258 14.42 -5.50 2.87
CA HIS A 258 14.94 -4.34 2.15
C HIS A 258 15.32 -3.22 3.13
N ASP A 259 16.48 -2.59 2.91
CA ASP A 259 17.05 -1.57 3.80
C ASP A 259 17.34 -0.26 3.04
N VAL A 260 18.00 -0.38 1.89
CA VAL A 260 18.21 0.75 0.97
C VAL A 260 17.66 0.39 -0.40
N VAL A 261 16.82 1.25 -0.95
CA VAL A 261 16.21 1.09 -2.27
C VAL A 261 16.70 2.20 -3.17
N THR A 262 17.31 1.88 -4.30
CA THR A 262 17.67 2.87 -5.32
C THR A 262 16.94 2.58 -6.60
N GLY A 263 16.71 3.60 -7.42
CA GLY A 263 16.08 3.35 -8.70
C GLY A 263 15.93 4.58 -9.57
N VAL A 264 15.31 4.34 -10.70
CA VAL A 264 14.99 5.34 -11.71
C VAL A 264 13.62 5.06 -12.29
N ILE A 265 12.80 6.11 -12.37
CA ILE A 265 11.47 6.11 -13.00
C ILE A 265 11.58 6.91 -14.29
N ARG A 266 11.07 6.38 -15.41
CA ARG A 266 11.14 7.06 -16.73
C ARG A 266 9.78 7.18 -17.40
N SER A 267 9.57 8.32 -18.04
CA SER A 267 8.40 8.59 -18.87
C SER A 267 8.85 8.85 -20.31
N SER A 268 8.68 7.86 -21.20
CA SER A 268 9.03 8.00 -22.61
C SER A 268 8.22 9.11 -23.29
N LYS A 269 6.96 9.32 -22.86
CA LYS A 269 6.07 10.36 -23.40
C LYS A 269 6.59 11.78 -23.14
N SER A 270 7.18 12.03 -21.96
CA SER A 270 7.70 13.35 -21.60
C SER A 270 9.21 13.48 -21.76
N GLY A 271 9.92 12.37 -22.00
CA GLY A 271 11.38 12.34 -22.08
C GLY A 271 12.07 12.62 -20.74
N LYS A 272 11.34 12.53 -19.62
CA LYS A 272 11.86 12.79 -18.27
C LYS A 272 12.23 11.49 -17.55
N GLU A 273 13.19 11.60 -16.65
CA GLU A 273 13.53 10.56 -15.69
C GLU A 273 13.77 11.16 -14.29
N TRP A 274 13.52 10.34 -13.26
CA TRP A 274 13.70 10.70 -11.86
C TRP A 274 14.49 9.59 -11.17
N ASN A 275 15.69 9.91 -10.70
CA ASN A 275 16.52 8.99 -9.92
C ASN A 275 16.27 9.21 -8.44
N PHE A 276 16.15 8.11 -7.69
CA PHE A 276 15.80 8.17 -6.28
C PHE A 276 16.64 7.20 -5.43
N LYS A 277 16.75 7.54 -4.14
CA LYS A 277 17.25 6.68 -3.07
C LYS A 277 16.25 6.70 -1.92
N GLY A 278 15.92 5.54 -1.39
CA GLY A 278 15.11 5.32 -0.21
C GLY A 278 15.95 4.67 0.88
N GLU A 279 15.83 5.16 2.11
CA GLU A 279 16.37 4.56 3.32
C GLU A 279 15.19 4.15 4.20
N VAL A 280 15.02 2.83 4.38
CA VAL A 280 13.93 2.26 5.18
C VAL A 280 14.19 2.61 6.64
N GLN A 281 13.29 3.39 7.24
CA GLN A 281 13.43 3.85 8.62
C GLN A 281 12.90 2.82 9.60
N ASN A 282 11.81 2.16 9.23
CA ASN A 282 11.15 1.17 10.06
C ASN A 282 10.37 0.19 9.19
N LEU A 283 10.54 -1.11 9.45
CA LEU A 283 9.98 -2.18 8.63
C LEU A 283 9.22 -3.17 9.50
N ILE A 284 7.99 -3.49 9.10
CA ILE A 284 7.21 -4.57 9.71
C ILE A 284 7.04 -5.72 8.69
N PRO A 285 7.46 -6.95 9.04
CA PRO A 285 7.20 -8.12 8.22
C PRO A 285 5.80 -8.67 8.49
N LEU A 286 5.06 -8.89 7.41
CA LEU A 286 3.73 -9.47 7.38
C LEU A 286 3.71 -10.71 6.49
N ARG A 287 2.61 -11.46 6.54
CA ARG A 287 2.44 -12.65 5.69
C ARG A 287 1.01 -12.92 5.31
N ASN A 288 0.85 -13.51 4.13
CA ASN A 288 -0.37 -14.20 3.73
C ASN A 288 -0.09 -15.69 3.57
N ARG A 289 -1.05 -16.54 3.95
CA ARG A 289 -0.98 -17.99 3.79
C ARG A 289 -2.29 -18.50 3.22
N ARG A 290 -2.18 -19.41 2.24
CA ARG A 290 -3.31 -20.11 1.64
C ARG A 290 -2.96 -21.59 1.45
N GLN A 291 -3.97 -22.46 1.47
CA GLN A 291 -3.80 -23.82 0.96
C GLN A 291 -4.17 -23.87 -0.52
N ASP A 292 -3.39 -24.60 -1.31
CA ASP A 292 -3.75 -24.97 -2.67
C ASP A 292 -4.77 -26.14 -2.67
N PRO A 293 -5.35 -26.53 -3.82
CA PRO A 293 -6.29 -27.66 -3.90
C PRO A 293 -5.70 -29.01 -3.44
N ASP A 294 -4.38 -29.16 -3.46
CA ASP A 294 -3.67 -30.37 -3.03
C ASP A 294 -3.34 -30.36 -1.53
N GLY A 295 -3.65 -29.26 -0.84
CA GLY A 295 -3.47 -29.08 0.61
C GLY A 295 -2.10 -28.49 1.01
N ASN A 296 -1.23 -28.15 0.06
CA ASN A 296 0.06 -27.55 0.34
C ASN A 296 -0.11 -26.10 0.79
N TRP A 297 0.73 -25.66 1.74
CA TRP A 297 0.74 -24.28 2.18
C TRP A 297 1.55 -23.40 1.23
N LEU A 298 0.87 -22.44 0.60
CA LEU A 298 1.49 -21.33 -0.10
C LEU A 298 1.73 -20.20 0.90
N MET A 299 2.93 -19.64 0.86
CA MET A 299 3.38 -18.59 1.77
C MET A 299 3.83 -17.38 0.98
N THR A 300 3.23 -16.24 1.29
CA THR A 300 3.57 -14.95 0.73
C THR A 300 4.12 -14.08 1.85
N ARG A 301 5.35 -13.62 1.69
CA ARG A 301 5.96 -12.62 2.57
C ARG A 301 5.61 -11.24 2.04
N ILE A 302 5.24 -10.34 2.96
CA ILE A 302 5.02 -8.93 2.69
C ILE A 302 5.89 -8.18 3.67
N SER A 303 6.71 -7.23 3.21
CA SER A 303 7.49 -6.37 4.09
C SER A 303 7.13 -4.93 3.79
N GLU A 304 6.68 -4.24 4.82
CA GLU A 304 6.14 -2.89 4.76
C GLU A 304 7.15 -1.95 5.43
N GLY A 305 7.81 -1.10 4.64
CA GLY A 305 8.80 -0.16 5.13
C GLY A 305 8.31 1.28 5.05
N MET A 306 8.28 1.99 6.18
CA MET A 306 8.26 3.45 6.15
C MET A 306 9.62 3.92 5.66
N THR A 307 9.63 4.65 4.55
CA THR A 307 10.87 4.96 3.83
C THR A 307 11.03 6.45 3.65
N LYS A 308 12.23 6.92 3.98
CA LYS A 308 12.67 8.27 3.68
C LYS A 308 13.29 8.27 2.29
N TRP A 309 12.74 9.08 1.40
CA TRP A 309 13.15 9.16 0.01
C TRP A 309 13.95 10.43 -0.27
N GLN A 310 14.87 10.35 -1.21
CA GLN A 310 15.61 11.47 -1.76
C GLN A 310 15.67 11.36 -3.28
N ILE A 311 15.42 12.46 -4.00
CA ILE A 311 15.74 12.54 -5.43
C ILE A 311 17.23 12.82 -5.57
N THR A 312 17.93 11.99 -6.36
CA THR A 312 19.40 11.96 -6.41
C THR A 312 20.00 12.63 -7.63
N SER A 313 19.18 13.07 -8.59
CA SER A 313 19.65 13.80 -9.76
C SER A 313 18.53 14.60 -10.43
N GLY A 314 18.90 15.57 -11.26
CA GLY A 314 17.96 16.30 -12.12
C GLY A 314 17.36 17.52 -11.43
N GLU A 315 16.22 18.00 -11.93
CA GLU A 315 15.60 19.26 -11.48
C GLU A 315 15.28 19.30 -9.98
N HIS A 316 14.89 18.14 -9.42
CA HIS A 316 14.46 18.01 -8.03
C HIS A 316 15.56 17.42 -7.12
N GLU A 317 16.82 17.41 -7.55
CA GLU A 317 17.93 16.85 -6.77
C GLU A 317 18.01 17.42 -5.35
N GLY A 318 18.18 16.53 -4.37
CA GLY A 318 18.30 16.89 -2.96
C GLY A 318 16.96 17.00 -2.24
N THR A 319 15.82 17.03 -2.95
CA THR A 319 14.50 17.00 -2.31
C THR A 319 14.32 15.72 -1.51
N THR A 320 13.76 15.85 -0.30
CA THR A 320 13.54 14.75 0.64
C THR A 320 12.06 14.59 0.90
N GLY A 321 11.61 13.36 0.96
CA GLY A 321 10.21 12.99 1.12
C GLY A 321 10.03 11.72 1.93
N PHE A 322 8.77 11.33 2.12
CA PHE A 322 8.40 10.13 2.87
C PHE A 322 7.32 9.34 2.12
N GLY A 323 7.25 8.06 2.41
CA GLY A 323 6.21 7.17 1.89
C GLY A 323 6.54 5.72 2.24
N MET A 324 6.11 4.80 1.38
CA MET A 324 6.22 3.36 1.61
C MET A 324 7.16 2.69 0.62
N SER A 325 7.88 1.68 1.09
CA SER A 325 8.39 0.60 0.24
C SER A 325 7.74 -0.70 0.67
N GLU A 326 6.92 -1.26 -0.20
CA GLU A 326 6.26 -2.55 0.02
C GLU A 326 6.87 -3.59 -0.89
N TYR A 327 7.38 -4.66 -0.29
CA TYR A 327 7.98 -5.79 -0.99
C TYR A 327 7.14 -7.02 -0.70
N LEU A 328 6.54 -7.59 -1.73
CA LEU A 328 5.86 -8.88 -1.68
C LEU A 328 6.69 -9.91 -2.40
N ASP A 329 6.90 -11.07 -1.78
CA ASP A 329 7.57 -12.22 -2.38
C ASP A 329 6.80 -13.50 -2.06
N GLN A 330 6.63 -14.38 -3.04
CA GLN A 330 6.35 -15.78 -2.70
C GLN A 330 7.59 -16.40 -2.03
N ILE A 331 7.35 -17.31 -1.08
CA ILE A 331 8.39 -18.08 -0.40
C ILE A 331 8.45 -19.48 -1.01
N ILE A 332 9.60 -19.85 -1.54
CA ILE A 332 9.88 -21.16 -2.15
C ILE A 332 11.17 -21.68 -1.55
N ASP A 333 11.13 -22.90 -1.03
CA ASP A 333 12.27 -23.52 -0.33
C ASP A 333 12.85 -22.57 0.74
N ASP A 334 11.96 -22.00 1.56
CA ASP A 334 12.23 -21.01 2.61
C ASP A 334 12.93 -19.71 2.14
N THR A 335 12.97 -19.47 0.83
CA THR A 335 13.65 -18.32 0.23
C THR A 335 12.66 -17.40 -0.49
N PRO A 336 12.75 -16.07 -0.32
CA PRO A 336 11.99 -15.10 -1.11
C PRO A 336 12.45 -15.10 -2.57
N VAL A 337 11.50 -15.14 -3.49
CA VAL A 337 11.80 -15.33 -4.92
C VAL A 337 12.33 -14.08 -5.63
N GLY A 338 12.11 -12.89 -5.08
CA GLY A 338 12.50 -11.62 -5.71
C GLY A 338 13.81 -11.02 -5.21
N LEU A 339 14.70 -11.78 -4.55
CA LEU A 339 15.95 -11.25 -3.98
C LEU A 339 16.96 -10.73 -5.03
N ALA A 340 16.82 -11.14 -6.29
CA ALA A 340 17.72 -10.74 -7.37
C ALA A 340 17.29 -9.46 -8.12
N GLU A 341 16.17 -8.85 -7.74
CA GLU A 341 15.75 -7.51 -8.23
C GLU A 341 16.45 -6.41 -7.41
#